data_AF-A0AAP0E5V4-F1
#
_entry.id   AF-A0AAP0E5V4-F1
#
_cell.length_a   1.000
_cell.length_b   1.000
_cell.length_c   1.000
_cell.angle_alpha   90.00
_cell.angle_beta   90.00
_cell.angle_gamma   90.00
#
_symmetry.space_group_name_H-M   'P 1'
#
loop_
_entity.id
_entity.type
_entity.pdbx_description
1 polymer ?
#
loop_
_entity_poly.entity_id
_entity_poly.type
_entity_poly.pdbx_seq_one_letter_code
_entity_poly.pdbx_strand_id
1 'polypeptide(L)'
;MLLGTPFLRKIQPFSVSEIGISTTIQGKSIQFPFSQPQTTSHIDLIIHQIEYKTIHIGYLKNEILLLKTDQILQSPVFKSKLQSFQANLEQQCCSDIPNAFWSRKQHIVRLPYIPEFHESKIPTKANPSQMDSRLR
;
A
#
# COMPACT_ATOMS: atom_id res chain seq x y z
N MET A 1 -22.12 37.27 -30.25
CA MET A 1 -23.25 37.57 -31.16
C MET A 1 -23.59 36.26 -31.88
N LEU A 2 -24.71 35.59 -31.55
CA LEU A 2 -25.10 34.38 -32.27
C LEU A 2 -25.65 34.78 -33.64
N LEU A 3 -24.95 34.41 -34.72
CA LEU A 3 -25.49 34.44 -36.06
C LEU A 3 -26.50 33.28 -36.18
N GLY A 4 -27.78 33.60 -36.20
CA GLY A 4 -28.85 32.61 -36.28
C GLY A 4 -28.99 31.98 -37.66
N THR A 5 -29.93 31.03 -37.77
CA THR A 5 -30.36 30.39 -39.03
C THR A 5 -30.66 31.34 -40.19
N PRO A 6 -31.18 32.56 -40.00
CA PRO A 6 -31.37 33.51 -41.11
C PRO A 6 -30.06 33.93 -41.80
N PHE A 7 -28.95 34.01 -41.06
CA PHE A 7 -27.64 34.32 -41.64
C PHE A 7 -27.13 33.16 -42.50
N LEU A 8 -27.20 31.93 -41.98
CA LEU A 8 -26.73 30.74 -42.69
C LEU A 8 -27.45 30.51 -44.03
N ARG A 9 -28.76 30.83 -44.10
CA ARG A 9 -29.51 30.78 -45.36
C ARG A 9 -29.00 31.79 -46.40
N LYS A 10 -28.54 32.97 -45.98
CA LYS A 10 -28.06 34.01 -46.91
C LYS A 10 -26.70 33.69 -47.52
N ILE A 11 -25.88 32.88 -46.85
CA ILE A 11 -24.54 32.52 -47.32
C ILE A 11 -24.49 31.17 -48.04
N GLN A 12 -25.65 30.56 -48.35
CA GLN A 12 -25.67 29.33 -49.14
C GLN A 12 -25.34 29.61 -50.62
N PRO A 13 -24.57 28.73 -51.28
CA PRO A 13 -23.89 27.56 -50.71
C PRO A 13 -22.61 27.93 -49.93
N PHE A 14 -22.35 27.20 -48.83
CA PHE A 14 -21.13 27.32 -48.04
C PHE A 14 -20.51 25.95 -47.77
N SER A 15 -19.21 25.91 -47.52
CA SER A 15 -18.47 24.75 -47.04
C SER A 15 -18.00 24.97 -45.61
N VAL A 16 -17.90 23.89 -44.84
CA VAL A 16 -17.44 23.93 -43.44
C VAL A 16 -16.10 23.22 -43.36
N SER A 17 -15.11 23.85 -42.72
CA SER A 17 -13.80 23.29 -42.41
C SER A 17 -13.54 23.34 -40.90
N GLU A 18 -12.43 22.74 -40.45
CA GLU A 18 -12.01 22.76 -39.03
C GLU A 18 -11.77 24.18 -38.50
N ILE A 19 -11.44 25.11 -39.39
CA ILE A 19 -11.06 26.49 -39.05
C ILE A 19 -12.27 27.42 -39.10
N GLY A 20 -13.29 27.11 -39.90
CA GLY A 20 -14.45 27.98 -40.06
C GLY A 20 -15.37 27.63 -41.24
N ILE A 21 -16.26 28.58 -41.58
CA ILE A 21 -17.20 28.47 -42.70
C ILE A 21 -16.66 29.28 -43.87
N SER A 22 -16.63 28.70 -45.07
CA SER A 22 -16.23 29.38 -46.30
C SER A 22 -17.39 29.48 -47.29
N THR A 23 -17.55 30.61 -47.95
CA THR A 23 -18.60 30.83 -48.96
C THR A 23 -18.09 31.74 -50.08
N THR A 24 -18.67 31.63 -51.27
CA THR A 24 -18.34 32.48 -52.41
C THR A 24 -19.51 33.38 -52.73
N ILE A 25 -19.35 34.69 -52.51
CA ILE A 25 -20.37 35.69 -52.82
C ILE A 25 -19.81 36.61 -53.91
N GLN A 26 -20.52 36.68 -55.05
CA GLN A 26 -20.12 37.51 -56.21
C GLN A 26 -18.67 37.24 -56.70
N GLY A 27 -18.25 35.98 -56.68
CA GLY A 27 -16.92 35.56 -57.12
C GLY A 27 -15.79 35.81 -56.11
N LYS A 28 -16.09 36.39 -54.94
CA LYS A 28 -15.13 36.59 -53.86
C LYS A 28 -15.33 35.52 -52.77
N SER A 29 -14.25 34.80 -52.45
CA SER A 29 -14.25 33.83 -51.35
C SER A 29 -14.14 34.57 -50.02
N ILE A 30 -15.05 34.27 -49.08
CA ILE A 30 -15.10 34.83 -47.73
C ILE A 30 -15.04 33.67 -46.73
N GLN A 31 -14.15 33.79 -45.75
CA GLN A 31 -13.98 32.80 -44.68
C GLN A 31 -14.36 33.42 -43.32
N PHE A 32 -15.22 32.74 -42.59
CA PHE A 32 -15.67 33.08 -41.24
C PHE A 32 -15.02 32.10 -40.25
N PRO A 33 -13.96 32.49 -39.53
CA PRO A 33 -13.29 31.61 -38.58
C PRO A 33 -14.16 31.34 -37.34
N PHE A 34 -14.05 30.14 -36.78
CA PHE A 34 -14.65 29.86 -35.48
C PHE A 34 -13.90 30.58 -34.36
N SER A 35 -14.64 31.12 -33.38
CA SER A 35 -14.04 31.83 -32.23
C SER A 35 -13.28 30.90 -31.30
N GLN A 36 -13.61 29.60 -31.31
CA GLN A 36 -12.91 28.54 -30.61
C GLN A 36 -12.69 27.40 -31.62
N PRO A 37 -11.52 26.72 -31.60
CA PRO A 37 -11.38 25.47 -32.33
C PRO A 37 -12.47 24.52 -31.85
N GLN A 38 -13.05 23.73 -32.77
CA GLN A 38 -13.97 22.68 -32.36
C GLN A 38 -13.18 21.68 -31.51
N THR A 39 -13.25 21.88 -30.20
CA THR A 39 -12.55 21.02 -29.25
C THR A 39 -13.25 19.69 -29.31
N THR A 40 -12.46 18.62 -29.40
CA THR A 40 -12.86 17.22 -29.49
C THR A 40 -13.49 16.74 -28.18
N SER A 41 -14.54 17.44 -27.73
CA SER A 41 -15.25 17.24 -26.46
C SER A 41 -15.66 15.80 -26.21
N HIS A 42 -15.98 15.07 -27.27
CA HIS A 42 -16.33 13.66 -27.21
C HIS A 42 -15.12 12.74 -26.99
N ILE A 43 -13.96 13.07 -27.55
CA ILE A 43 -12.71 12.30 -27.36
C ILE A 43 -12.22 12.49 -25.92
N ASP A 44 -12.24 13.71 -25.42
CA ASP A 44 -11.81 14.00 -24.04
C ASP A 44 -12.71 13.31 -23.01
N LEU A 45 -14.03 13.28 -23.27
CA LEU A 45 -14.98 12.54 -22.44
C LEU A 45 -14.70 11.03 -22.45
N ILE A 46 -14.38 10.47 -23.63
CA ILE A 46 -14.01 9.05 -23.75
C ILE A 46 -12.73 8.76 -22.98
N ILE A 47 -11.70 9.61 -23.10
CA ILE A 47 -10.43 9.46 -22.38
C ILE A 47 -10.69 9.42 -20.87
N HIS A 48 -11.45 10.38 -20.34
CA HIS A 48 -11.81 10.41 -18.93
C HIS A 48 -12.59 9.17 -18.48
N GLN A 49 -13.52 8.67 -19.31
CA GLN A 49 -14.26 7.43 -19.02
C GLN A 49 -13.34 6.20 -18.99
N ILE A 50 -12.36 6.13 -19.90
CA ILE A 50 -11.37 5.05 -19.93
C ILE A 50 -10.49 5.10 -18.69
N GLU A 51 -10.01 6.28 -18.30
CA GLU A 51 -9.20 6.46 -17.08
C GLU A 51 -9.97 6.02 -15.83
N TYR A 52 -11.20 6.50 -15.68
CA TYR A 52 -12.05 6.10 -14.55
C TYR A 52 -12.27 4.59 -14.48
N LYS A 53 -12.59 3.95 -15.62
CA LYS A 53 -12.78 2.49 -15.68
C LYS A 53 -11.49 1.74 -15.37
N THR A 54 -10.34 2.24 -15.81
CA THR A 54 -9.03 1.63 -15.53
C THR A 54 -8.73 1.64 -14.03
N ILE A 55 -8.98 2.78 -13.37
CA ILE A 55 -8.84 2.90 -11.91
C ILE A 55 -9.79 1.95 -11.19
N HIS A 56 -11.06 1.90 -11.61
CA HIS A 56 -12.06 1.02 -11.00
C HIS A 56 -11.70 -0.47 -11.12
N ILE A 57 -11.21 -0.90 -12.29
CA ILE A 57 -10.70 -2.27 -12.48
C ILE A 57 -9.53 -2.55 -11.53
N GLY A 58 -8.65 -1.57 -11.32
CA GLY A 58 -7.56 -1.66 -10.34
C GLY A 58 -8.07 -1.93 -8.92
N TYR A 59 -9.10 -1.21 -8.48
CA TYR A 59 -9.72 -1.43 -7.17
C TYR A 59 -10.34 -2.82 -7.05
N LEU A 60 -11.14 -3.25 -8.04
CA LEU A 60 -11.76 -4.57 -8.05
C LEU A 60 -10.72 -5.70 -8.02
N LYS A 61 -9.61 -5.54 -8.73
CA LYS A 61 -8.52 -6.51 -8.72
C LYS A 61 -7.92 -6.65 -7.31
N ASN A 62 -7.71 -5.53 -6.61
CA ASN A 62 -7.18 -5.55 -5.25
C ASN A 62 -8.17 -6.21 -4.27
N GLU A 63 -9.46 -5.93 -4.40
CA GLU A 63 -10.50 -6.53 -3.57
C GLU A 63 -10.54 -8.06 -3.74
N ILE A 64 -10.48 -8.56 -4.97
CA ILE A 64 -10.40 -10.00 -5.26
C ILE A 64 -9.13 -10.62 -4.65
N LEU A 65 -8.00 -9.92 -4.71
CA LEU A 65 -6.76 -10.41 -4.08
C LEU A 65 -6.91 -10.51 -2.57
N LEU A 66 -7.48 -9.50 -1.91
CA LEU A 66 -7.72 -9.51 -0.47
C LEU A 66 -8.62 -10.68 -0.06
N LEU A 67 -9.74 -10.89 -0.77
CA LEU A 67 -10.66 -12.00 -0.50
C LEU A 67 -9.97 -13.37 -0.66
N LYS A 68 -9.16 -13.53 -1.71
CA LYS A 68 -8.39 -14.77 -1.93
C LYS A 68 -7.37 -15.01 -0.80
N THR A 69 -6.67 -13.96 -0.38
CA THR A 69 -5.72 -14.07 0.72
C THR A 69 -6.42 -14.47 2.01
N ASP A 70 -7.54 -13.84 2.35
CA ASP A 70 -8.31 -14.19 3.54
C ASP A 70 -8.80 -15.65 3.47
N GLN A 71 -9.32 -16.09 2.33
CA GLN A 71 -9.72 -17.47 2.12
C GLN A 71 -8.56 -18.46 2.34
N ILE A 72 -7.36 -18.14 1.86
CA ILE A 72 -6.16 -18.97 2.07
C ILE A 72 -5.80 -19.01 3.56
N LEU A 73 -5.81 -17.86 4.24
CA LEU A 73 -5.53 -17.76 5.68
C LEU A 73 -6.54 -18.56 6.51
N GLN A 74 -7.81 -18.59 6.11
CA GLN A 74 -8.84 -19.38 6.79
C GLN A 74 -8.77 -20.88 6.49
N SER A 75 -8.09 -21.29 5.42
CA SER A 75 -8.04 -22.69 5.02
C SER A 75 -7.37 -23.58 6.08
N PRO A 76 -7.95 -24.76 6.39
CA PRO A 76 -7.41 -25.64 7.42
C PRO A 76 -6.02 -26.18 7.05
N VAL A 77 -5.74 -26.34 5.74
CA VAL A 77 -4.44 -26.80 5.22
C VAL A 77 -3.34 -25.75 5.45
N PHE A 78 -3.65 -24.46 5.29
CA PHE A 78 -2.68 -23.40 5.55
C PHE A 78 -2.42 -23.25 7.05
N LYS A 79 -3.47 -23.30 7.88
CA LYS A 79 -3.34 -23.27 9.35
C LYS A 79 -2.49 -24.42 9.88
N SER A 80 -2.70 -25.64 9.39
CA SER A 80 -1.88 -26.80 9.81
C SER A 80 -0.43 -26.69 9.36
N LYS A 81 -0.16 -26.19 8.15
CA LYS A 81 1.21 -25.88 7.69
C LYS A 81 1.87 -24.83 8.58
N LEU A 82 1.16 -23.75 8.92
CA LEU A 82 1.65 -22.70 9.82
C LEU A 82 2.01 -23.27 11.20
N GLN A 83 1.15 -24.11 11.77
CA GLN A 83 1.40 -24.79 13.05
C GLN A 83 2.61 -25.72 12.97
N SER A 84 2.75 -26.50 11.90
CA SER A 84 3.92 -27.37 11.71
C SER A 84 5.22 -26.57 11.57
N PHE A 85 5.16 -25.42 10.92
CA PHE A 85 6.29 -24.52 10.76
C PHE A 85 6.67 -23.87 12.08
N GLN A 86 5.69 -23.42 12.86
CA GLN A 86 5.91 -22.91 14.21
C GLN A 86 6.57 -23.97 15.09
N ALA A 87 6.06 -25.20 15.11
CA ALA A 87 6.63 -26.29 15.88
C ALA A 87 8.08 -26.60 15.44
N ASN A 88 8.37 -26.51 14.15
CA ASN A 88 9.72 -26.68 13.61
C ASN A 88 10.67 -25.56 14.08
N LEU A 89 10.23 -24.30 14.01
CA LEU A 89 11.01 -23.16 14.51
C LEU A 89 11.28 -23.27 16.01
N GLU A 90 10.27 -23.60 16.80
CA GLU A 90 10.42 -23.84 18.25
C GLU A 90 11.42 -24.97 18.50
N GLN A 91 11.31 -26.07 17.76
CA GLN A 91 12.26 -27.18 17.86
C GLN A 91 13.68 -26.73 17.51
N GLN A 92 13.91 -25.98 16.44
CA GLN A 92 15.26 -25.54 16.05
C GLN A 92 15.85 -24.49 17.01
N CYS A 93 15.08 -23.48 17.41
CA CYS A 93 15.55 -22.48 18.36
C CYS A 93 15.78 -23.08 19.75
N CYS A 94 14.92 -23.99 20.20
CA CYS A 94 15.04 -24.62 21.52
C CYS A 94 15.92 -25.88 21.50
N SER A 95 16.29 -26.43 20.33
CA SER A 95 17.28 -27.52 20.24
C SER A 95 18.70 -27.03 20.48
N ASP A 96 19.00 -25.79 20.08
CA ASP A 96 20.29 -25.15 20.36
C ASP A 96 20.33 -24.55 21.78
N ILE A 97 19.16 -24.24 22.36
CA ILE A 97 19.03 -23.69 23.72
C ILE A 97 18.07 -24.53 24.61
N PRO A 98 18.38 -25.81 24.89
CA PRO A 98 17.97 -26.39 26.16
C PRO A 98 18.98 -26.01 27.24
N ASN A 99 20.23 -25.72 26.83
CA ASN A 99 21.40 -25.73 27.70
C ASN A 99 22.23 -24.44 27.68
N ALA A 100 21.94 -23.39 26.90
CA ALA A 100 22.84 -22.20 26.88
C ALA A 100 22.97 -21.51 28.26
N PHE A 101 21.99 -21.68 29.16
CA PHE A 101 22.11 -21.30 30.57
C PHE A 101 22.77 -22.37 31.45
N TRP A 102 22.66 -23.65 31.12
CA TRP A 102 23.25 -24.77 31.88
C TRP A 102 24.72 -25.04 31.53
N SER A 103 25.15 -24.85 30.28
CA SER A 103 26.55 -24.90 29.86
C SER A 103 27.34 -23.74 30.47
N ARG A 104 26.71 -22.58 30.71
CA ARG A 104 27.28 -21.50 31.54
C ARG A 104 27.43 -21.88 33.02
N LYS A 105 26.66 -22.85 33.53
CA LYS A 105 26.79 -23.39 34.90
C LYS A 105 27.69 -24.63 35.01
N GLN A 106 28.22 -25.18 33.90
CA GLN A 106 29.21 -26.27 33.97
C GLN A 106 30.56 -25.80 34.54
N HIS A 107 30.81 -24.51 34.62
CA HIS A 107 31.75 -23.97 35.60
C HIS A 107 31.04 -23.83 36.94
N ILE A 108 30.99 -24.92 37.70
CA ILE A 108 30.98 -24.80 39.15
C ILE A 108 32.25 -24.01 39.48
N VAL A 109 32.09 -22.71 39.74
CA VAL A 109 33.14 -21.88 40.28
C VAL A 109 33.47 -22.47 41.64
N ARG A 110 34.48 -23.35 41.69
CA ARG A 110 35.08 -23.74 42.97
C ARG A 110 35.79 -22.49 43.47
N LEU A 111 35.09 -21.75 44.34
CA LEU A 111 35.72 -20.68 45.08
C LEU A 111 36.90 -21.29 45.86
N PRO A 112 38.09 -20.69 45.82
CA PRO A 112 39.20 -21.16 46.65
C PRO A 112 38.75 -21.13 48.11
N TYR A 113 38.88 -22.27 48.80
CA TYR A 113 38.60 -22.33 50.23
C TYR A 113 39.71 -21.59 50.97
N ILE A 114 39.35 -20.49 51.63
CA ILE A 114 40.26 -19.72 52.48
C ILE A 114 39.99 -20.19 53.92
N PRO A 115 40.98 -20.74 54.66
CA PRO A 115 40.76 -21.31 56.00
C PRO A 115 40.17 -20.33 57.02
N GLU A 116 40.41 -19.03 56.83
CA GLU A 116 39.93 -17.95 57.70
C GLU A 116 38.59 -17.33 57.22
N PHE A 117 38.02 -17.85 56.12
CA PHE A 117 36.74 -17.40 55.61
C PHE A 117 35.61 -17.90 56.51
N HIS A 118 34.98 -16.97 57.21
CA HIS A 118 33.75 -17.23 57.93
C HIS A 118 32.63 -16.43 57.27
N GLU A 119 31.54 -17.11 56.93
CA GLU A 119 30.36 -16.50 56.31
C GLU A 119 29.78 -15.36 57.16
N SER A 120 29.91 -15.44 58.49
CA SER A 120 29.53 -14.40 59.45
C SER A 120 30.34 -13.10 59.35
N LYS A 121 31.52 -13.13 58.70
CA LYS A 121 32.35 -11.96 58.44
C LYS A 121 32.05 -11.32 57.08
N ILE A 122 31.19 -11.94 56.25
CA ILE A 122 30.73 -11.34 55.00
C ILE A 122 29.80 -10.17 55.38
N PRO A 123 30.12 -8.93 54.99
CA PRO A 123 29.25 -7.79 55.27
C PRO A 123 27.98 -7.93 54.43
N THR A 124 26.97 -8.62 54.94
CA THR A 124 25.64 -8.76 54.35
C THR A 124 24.78 -7.50 54.57
N LYS A 125 25.40 -6.32 54.46
CA LYS A 125 24.66 -5.08 54.25
C LYS A 125 24.26 -4.95 52.78
N ALA A 126 23.50 -5.92 52.29
CA ALA A 126 22.58 -5.66 51.21
C ALA A 126 21.32 -5.11 51.88
N ASN A 127 21.07 -3.80 51.72
CA ASN A 127 19.79 -3.22 52.13
C ASN A 127 18.67 -4.04 51.47
N PRO A 128 17.59 -4.39 52.18
CA PRO A 128 16.46 -5.01 51.53
C PRO A 128 15.90 -4.01 50.51
N SER A 129 16.18 -4.26 49.23
CA SER A 129 15.44 -3.60 48.15
C SER A 129 14.04 -4.20 48.17
N GLN A 130 13.11 -3.56 48.87
CA GLN A 130 11.71 -3.89 48.74
C GLN A 130 11.32 -3.69 47.26
N MET A 131 10.79 -4.75 46.63
CA MET A 131 10.10 -4.60 45.34
C MET A 131 8.84 -3.79 45.58
N ASP A 132 8.77 -2.58 45.02
CA ASP A 132 7.53 -1.81 45.00
C ASP A 132 6.55 -2.53 44.06
N SER A 133 5.38 -2.88 44.56
CA SER A 133 4.33 -3.60 43.82
C SER A 133 3.56 -2.70 42.85
N ARG A 134 4.08 -1.52 42.54
CA ARG A 134 3.41 -0.47 41.75
C ARG A 134 3.94 -0.28 40.33
N LEU A 135 4.21 -1.38 39.65
CA LEU A 135 4.26 -1.39 38.18
C LEU A 135 3.10 -2.26 37.68
N ARG A 136 1.96 -1.60 37.50
CA ARG A 136 0.87 -2.06 36.63
C ARG A 136 1.26 -1.84 35.17
#